data_AF-A0A1Y1XFC1-F1
#
_entry.id   AF-A0A1Y1XFC1-F1
#
_cell.length_a   1.000
_cell.length_b   1.000
_cell.length_c   1.000
_cell.angle_alpha   90.00
_cell.angle_beta   90.00
_cell.angle_gamma   90.00
#
_symmetry.space_group_name_H-M   'P 1'
#
loop_
_entity.id
_entity.type
_entity.pdbx_description
1 polymer ?
#
loop_
_entity_poly.entity_id
_entity_poly.type
_entity_poly.pdbx_seq_one_letter_code
_entity_poly.pdbx_strand_id
1 'polypeptide(L)'
;GIIPQICEACERLKFKAPSEIQAKSIPIALEGRDIIGLAQTGSGKTAAFSIPILQELWNAPQPFFACIMSPTRELAIQIAEQIEALGSTMGVRCATIVGGMDMMTQAIALSKKPHVIVCTPGRLVDHLENTKGFNLKHLKYLILDEADRLLDLDFGDEIDKVLKVIPRDRHTYLFSATMTNKVEKLQRASLVNPVKIEVATKYSTVDTLLQYYLFFPFKYKECYLAYLLNELAGQTTIVFTTTCLVSQKLTLMLRNLGFQAVCLHGQLSQTKRIGALNKFKSGSRSILIATDVASRGLDIPSVDVVINYDVPQSSKDYIHRVGRTARAGRSGKSVTFVTQYDVEWFQRIEAAIEKKMDEFPLGKDKENVLLFQERVSEACRIANMQIKEEQQSKGKRSRKLDDGDDIEESGGIPGNRKRFGKSGNRKKSKK
;
A
#
# COMPACT_ATOMS: atom_id res chain seq x y z
N GLY A 1 -0.32 -26.67 -21.38
CA GLY A 1 0.78 -25.75 -21.11
C GLY A 1 1.08 -25.66 -19.63
N ILE A 2 0.08 -25.34 -18.81
CA ILE A 2 0.19 -25.26 -17.34
C ILE A 2 -0.20 -26.58 -16.67
N ILE A 3 0.44 -26.94 -15.56
CA ILE A 3 0.14 -28.17 -14.80
C ILE A 3 -1.25 -28.14 -14.13
N PRO A 4 -1.90 -29.31 -13.93
CA PRO A 4 -3.22 -29.39 -13.30
C PRO A 4 -3.30 -28.75 -11.92
N GLN A 5 -2.25 -28.84 -11.10
CA GLN A 5 -2.21 -28.31 -9.72
C GLN A 5 -2.39 -26.79 -9.67
N ILE A 6 -1.80 -26.08 -10.63
CA ILE A 6 -1.92 -24.62 -10.76
C ILE A 6 -3.31 -24.26 -11.33
N CYS A 7 -3.81 -25.04 -12.29
CA CYS A 7 -5.17 -24.85 -12.83
C CYS A 7 -6.24 -25.00 -11.73
N GLU A 8 -6.13 -26.03 -10.89
CA GLU A 8 -7.03 -26.23 -9.74
C GLU A 8 -6.96 -25.04 -8.76
N ALA A 9 -5.76 -24.53 -8.48
CA ALA A 9 -5.60 -23.36 -7.63
C ALA A 9 -6.26 -22.11 -8.25
N CYS A 10 -6.10 -21.89 -9.56
CA CYS A 10 -6.78 -20.83 -10.30
C CYS A 10 -8.31 -20.95 -10.21
N GLU A 11 -8.87 -22.15 -10.34
CA GLU A 11 -10.31 -22.40 -10.21
C GLU A 11 -10.82 -22.06 -8.80
N ARG A 12 -10.11 -22.49 -7.75
CA ARG A 12 -10.45 -22.13 -6.35
C ARG A 12 -10.38 -20.63 -6.09
N LEU A 13 -9.41 -19.96 -6.71
CA LEU A 13 -9.25 -18.51 -6.67
C LEU A 13 -10.24 -17.77 -7.60
N LYS A 14 -11.11 -18.51 -8.31
CA LYS A 14 -12.12 -18.00 -9.23
C LYS A 14 -11.51 -17.22 -10.41
N PHE A 15 -10.30 -17.57 -10.84
CA PHE A 15 -9.67 -17.04 -12.04
C PHE A 15 -10.29 -17.71 -13.27
N LYS A 16 -11.36 -17.09 -13.80
CA LYS A 16 -12.15 -17.67 -14.91
C LYS A 16 -11.44 -17.65 -16.26
N ALA A 17 -10.69 -16.58 -16.53
CA ALA A 17 -9.97 -16.37 -17.79
C ALA A 17 -8.71 -15.54 -17.52
N PRO A 18 -7.61 -15.76 -18.28
CA PRO A 18 -6.41 -14.96 -18.13
C PRO A 18 -6.69 -13.51 -18.56
N SER A 19 -6.16 -12.55 -17.80
CA SER A 19 -6.12 -11.15 -18.24
C SER A 19 -5.18 -10.98 -19.42
N GLU A 20 -5.27 -9.86 -20.13
CA GLU A 20 -4.45 -9.62 -21.32
C GLU A 20 -2.94 -9.70 -21.05
N ILE A 21 -2.49 -9.16 -19.90
CA ILE A 21 -1.08 -9.28 -19.49
C ILE A 21 -0.69 -10.73 -19.21
N GLN A 22 -1.57 -11.53 -18.58
CA GLN A 22 -1.32 -12.94 -18.30
C GLN A 22 -1.26 -13.75 -19.61
N ALA A 23 -2.21 -13.54 -20.52
CA ALA A 23 -2.29 -14.24 -21.79
C ALA A 23 -1.06 -13.98 -22.68
N LYS A 24 -0.52 -12.75 -22.65
CA LYS A 24 0.69 -12.38 -23.40
C LYS A 24 1.98 -12.82 -22.71
N SER A 25 2.08 -12.70 -21.38
CA SER A 25 3.34 -12.91 -20.67
C SER A 25 3.60 -14.34 -20.26
N ILE A 26 2.58 -15.11 -19.89
CA ILE A 26 2.78 -16.48 -19.39
C ILE A 26 3.44 -17.37 -20.45
N PRO A 27 3.01 -17.41 -21.73
CA PRO A 27 3.66 -18.26 -22.73
C PRO A 27 5.15 -17.92 -22.91
N ILE A 28 5.48 -16.64 -23.02
CA ILE A 28 6.86 -16.16 -23.15
C ILE A 28 7.71 -16.49 -21.91
N ALA A 29 7.10 -16.42 -20.73
CA ALA A 29 7.76 -16.77 -19.47
C ALA A 29 8.13 -18.25 -19.42
N LEU A 30 7.25 -19.12 -19.92
CA LEU A 30 7.46 -20.57 -19.99
C LEU A 30 8.53 -20.98 -21.02
N GLU A 31 8.85 -20.10 -21.99
CA GLU A 31 9.99 -20.28 -22.90
C GLU A 31 11.33 -19.93 -22.26
N GLY A 32 11.35 -19.49 -20.99
CA GLY A 32 12.57 -19.08 -20.28
C GLY A 32 13.10 -17.71 -20.71
N ARG A 33 12.25 -16.84 -21.27
CA ARG A 33 12.65 -15.48 -21.68
C ARG A 33 12.45 -14.49 -20.54
N ASP A 34 13.36 -13.53 -20.43
CA ASP A 34 13.19 -12.35 -19.59
C ASP A 34 12.03 -11.48 -20.12
N ILE A 35 11.31 -10.82 -19.21
CA ILE A 35 10.06 -10.10 -19.53
C ILE A 35 10.08 -8.70 -18.96
N ILE A 36 9.61 -7.74 -19.77
CA ILE A 36 9.19 -6.42 -19.31
C ILE A 36 7.67 -6.32 -19.50
N GLY A 37 6.93 -6.35 -18.40
CA GLY A 37 5.47 -6.23 -18.40
C GLY A 37 5.01 -4.83 -18.03
N LEU A 38 4.48 -4.09 -19.00
CA LEU A 38 3.87 -2.78 -18.81
C LEU A 38 2.35 -2.88 -18.73
N ALA A 39 1.85 -2.79 -17.51
CA ALA A 39 0.42 -2.81 -17.24
C ALA A 39 0.07 -2.09 -15.94
N GLN A 40 -1.13 -1.50 -15.89
CA GLN A 40 -1.67 -0.80 -14.73
C GLN A 40 -1.86 -1.71 -13.50
N THR A 41 -1.95 -1.15 -12.29
CA THR A 41 -2.30 -1.94 -11.08
C THR A 41 -3.66 -2.62 -11.24
N GLY A 42 -3.80 -3.85 -10.76
CA GLY A 42 -5.06 -4.60 -10.85
C GLY A 42 -5.30 -5.33 -12.18
N SER A 43 -4.35 -5.26 -13.12
CA SER A 43 -4.37 -6.02 -14.39
C SER A 43 -4.01 -7.51 -14.25
N GLY A 44 -3.70 -7.99 -13.04
CA GLY A 44 -3.36 -9.39 -12.80
C GLY A 44 -1.88 -9.76 -12.94
N LYS A 45 -0.97 -8.77 -12.87
CA LYS A 45 0.49 -8.95 -12.96
C LYS A 45 1.06 -9.99 -11.99
N THR A 46 0.54 -10.04 -10.76
CA THR A 46 1.02 -10.98 -9.74
C THR A 46 0.89 -12.44 -10.20
N ALA A 47 -0.27 -12.84 -10.71
CA ALA A 47 -0.43 -14.18 -11.27
C ALA A 47 0.39 -14.37 -12.56
N ALA A 48 0.56 -13.30 -13.35
CA ALA A 48 1.31 -13.32 -14.61
C ALA A 48 2.78 -13.73 -14.43
N PHE A 49 3.43 -13.30 -13.33
CA PHE A 49 4.77 -13.79 -12.98
C PHE A 49 4.75 -15.00 -12.06
N SER A 50 3.74 -15.17 -11.20
CA SER A 50 3.73 -16.27 -10.21
C SER A 50 3.51 -17.63 -10.86
N ILE A 51 2.61 -17.73 -11.84
CA ILE A 51 2.30 -18.99 -12.54
C ILE A 51 3.54 -19.63 -13.18
N PRO A 52 4.35 -18.94 -14.01
CA PRO A 52 5.54 -19.55 -14.60
C PRO A 52 6.59 -19.94 -13.57
N ILE A 53 6.79 -19.14 -12.51
CA ILE A 53 7.71 -19.48 -11.41
C ILE A 53 7.28 -20.78 -10.73
N LEU A 54 5.98 -20.91 -10.42
CA LEU A 54 5.43 -22.11 -9.79
C LEU A 54 5.53 -23.33 -10.72
N GLN A 55 5.26 -23.15 -12.01
CA GLN A 55 5.38 -24.20 -13.02
C GLN A 55 6.80 -24.80 -13.03
N GLU A 56 7.84 -23.96 -13.00
CA GLU A 56 9.22 -24.45 -12.99
C GLU A 56 9.63 -25.01 -11.61
N LEU A 57 9.20 -24.35 -10.53
CA LEU A 57 9.45 -24.82 -9.16
C LEU A 57 8.89 -26.24 -8.91
N TRP A 58 7.75 -26.59 -9.54
CA TRP A 58 7.18 -27.93 -9.47
C TRP A 58 8.15 -29.00 -10.02
N ASN A 59 8.85 -28.69 -11.10
CA ASN A 59 9.75 -29.63 -11.77
C ASN A 59 11.13 -29.67 -11.10
N ALA A 60 11.59 -28.55 -10.54
CA ALA A 60 12.90 -28.42 -9.91
C ALA A 60 12.79 -27.75 -8.52
N PRO A 61 12.24 -28.45 -7.51
CA PRO A 61 12.03 -27.88 -6.19
C PRO A 61 13.36 -27.59 -5.50
N GLN A 62 13.60 -26.33 -5.16
CA GLN A 62 14.73 -25.92 -4.33
C GLN A 62 14.38 -24.72 -3.45
N PRO A 63 15.09 -24.53 -2.32
CA PRO A 63 15.01 -23.29 -1.55
C PRO A 63 15.45 -22.08 -2.35
N PHE A 64 14.92 -20.91 -1.98
CA PHE A 64 15.32 -19.61 -2.54
C PHE A 64 15.28 -19.57 -4.08
N PHE A 65 14.29 -20.26 -4.66
CA PHE A 65 14.07 -20.39 -6.09
C PHE A 65 13.77 -19.04 -6.74
N ALA A 66 12.94 -18.23 -6.09
CA ALA A 66 12.54 -16.91 -6.57
C ALA A 66 12.67 -15.83 -5.49
N CYS A 67 13.05 -14.63 -5.93
CA CYS A 67 13.13 -13.43 -5.12
C CYS A 67 12.33 -12.33 -5.80
N ILE A 68 11.31 -11.84 -5.11
CA ILE A 68 10.40 -10.81 -5.62
C ILE A 68 10.61 -9.55 -4.80
N MET A 69 11.08 -8.49 -5.46
CA MET A 69 11.23 -7.18 -4.87
C MET A 69 9.97 -6.34 -5.11
N SER A 70 9.50 -5.72 -4.05
CA SER A 70 8.35 -4.82 -4.04
C SER A 70 8.71 -3.53 -3.30
N PRO A 71 8.19 -2.37 -3.73
CA PRO A 71 8.48 -1.07 -3.12
C PRO A 71 7.97 -0.92 -1.70
N THR A 72 6.91 -1.63 -1.32
CA THR A 72 6.32 -1.49 0.01
C THR A 72 6.12 -2.85 0.69
N ARG A 73 6.02 -2.78 2.02
CA ARG A 73 5.87 -3.94 2.89
C ARG A 73 4.55 -4.64 2.63
N GLU A 74 3.52 -3.84 2.43
CA GLU A 74 2.16 -4.29 2.24
C GLU A 74 2.01 -5.03 0.91
N LEU A 75 2.67 -4.57 -0.15
CA LEU A 75 2.61 -5.24 -1.44
C LEU A 75 3.40 -6.54 -1.40
N ALA A 76 4.52 -6.56 -0.67
CA ALA A 76 5.26 -7.79 -0.43
C ALA A 76 4.39 -8.85 0.27
N ILE A 77 3.62 -8.46 1.30
CA ILE A 77 2.68 -9.37 1.98
C ILE A 77 1.62 -9.90 1.01
N GLN A 78 1.01 -9.04 0.19
CA GLN A 78 -0.02 -9.46 -0.78
C GLN A 78 0.51 -10.40 -1.84
N ILE A 79 1.70 -10.12 -2.36
CA ILE A 79 2.36 -10.99 -3.33
C ILE A 79 2.62 -12.36 -2.69
N ALA A 80 3.10 -12.39 -1.45
CA ALA A 80 3.31 -13.65 -0.73
C ALA A 80 2.01 -14.44 -0.54
N GLU A 81 0.93 -13.79 -0.08
CA GLU A 81 -0.40 -14.41 0.07
C GLU A 81 -0.93 -14.97 -1.26
N GLN A 82 -0.77 -14.22 -2.37
CA GLN A 82 -1.17 -14.66 -3.71
C GLN A 82 -0.38 -15.89 -4.18
N ILE A 83 0.94 -15.91 -3.95
CA ILE A 83 1.80 -17.03 -4.33
C ILE A 83 1.51 -18.27 -3.50
N GLU A 84 1.31 -18.11 -2.19
CA GLU A 84 0.91 -19.22 -1.32
C GLU A 84 -0.45 -19.78 -1.73
N ALA A 85 -1.40 -18.91 -2.08
CA ALA A 85 -2.71 -19.35 -2.54
C ALA A 85 -2.64 -20.11 -3.88
N LEU A 86 -1.87 -19.61 -4.86
CA LEU A 86 -1.64 -20.28 -6.14
C LEU A 86 -0.84 -21.58 -5.98
N GLY A 87 0.12 -21.62 -5.06
CA GLY A 87 0.99 -22.75 -4.78
C GLY A 87 0.48 -23.69 -3.68
N SER A 88 -0.76 -23.52 -3.21
CA SER A 88 -1.28 -24.21 -2.03
C SER A 88 -1.35 -25.74 -2.20
N THR A 89 -1.65 -26.22 -3.40
CA THR A 89 -1.63 -27.66 -3.76
C THR A 89 -0.22 -28.23 -3.91
N MET A 90 0.79 -27.36 -3.95
CA MET A 90 2.19 -27.73 -4.19
C MET A 90 3.06 -27.65 -2.94
N GLY A 91 2.50 -27.20 -1.80
CA GLY A 91 3.27 -27.00 -0.57
C GLY A 91 4.30 -25.88 -0.68
N VAL A 92 4.00 -24.84 -1.47
CA VAL A 92 4.90 -23.69 -1.64
C VAL A 92 5.05 -22.94 -0.32
N ARG A 93 6.29 -22.57 0.00
CA ARG A 93 6.63 -21.82 1.22
C ARG A 93 7.20 -20.47 0.82
N CYS A 94 6.57 -19.41 1.28
CA CYS A 94 7.06 -18.04 1.11
C CYS A 94 7.66 -17.52 2.42
N ALA A 95 8.61 -16.60 2.31
CA ALA A 95 9.02 -15.74 3.41
C ALA A 95 8.91 -14.28 2.98
N THR A 96 8.22 -13.47 3.79
CA THR A 96 8.14 -12.03 3.58
C THR A 96 9.18 -11.33 4.42
N ILE A 97 10.14 -10.64 3.79
CA ILE A 97 11.21 -9.90 4.47
C ILE A 97 11.12 -8.40 4.19
N VAL A 98 10.72 -7.63 5.19
CA VAL A 98 10.36 -6.22 5.05
C VAL A 98 10.86 -5.38 6.23
N GLY A 99 11.17 -4.11 5.97
CA GLY A 99 11.62 -3.20 7.03
C GLY A 99 10.60 -3.07 8.18
N GLY A 100 11.04 -2.61 9.35
CA GLY A 100 10.19 -2.34 10.51
C GLY A 100 9.43 -3.54 11.09
N MET A 101 9.76 -4.75 10.64
CA MET A 101 9.50 -6.00 11.35
C MET A 101 10.80 -6.45 12.04
N ASP A 102 10.66 -7.25 13.09
CA ASP A 102 11.79 -7.78 13.85
C ASP A 102 12.74 -8.60 12.95
N MET A 103 14.05 -8.36 13.09
CA MET A 103 15.09 -8.97 12.26
C MET A 103 15.25 -10.46 12.58
N MET A 104 15.17 -10.82 13.86
CA MET A 104 15.37 -12.20 14.32
C MET A 104 14.25 -13.11 13.82
N THR A 105 13.01 -12.63 13.88
CA THR A 105 11.82 -13.33 13.35
C THR A 105 11.98 -13.63 11.85
N GLN A 106 12.46 -12.65 11.07
CA GLN A 106 12.71 -12.83 9.64
C GLN A 106 13.88 -13.78 9.38
N ALA A 107 14.96 -13.70 10.17
CA ALA A 107 16.08 -14.63 10.07
C ALA A 107 15.66 -16.09 10.36
N ILE A 108 14.78 -16.31 11.34
CA ILE A 108 14.18 -17.63 11.62
C ILE A 108 13.30 -18.09 10.46
N ALA A 109 12.56 -17.19 9.80
CA ALA A 109 11.77 -17.55 8.62
C ALA A 109 12.68 -17.97 7.45
N LEU A 110 13.79 -17.27 7.22
CA LEU A 110 14.77 -17.59 6.19
C LEU A 110 15.51 -18.92 6.46
N SER A 111 15.81 -19.23 7.73
CA SER A 111 16.48 -20.48 8.09
C SER A 111 15.65 -21.74 7.80
N LYS A 112 14.32 -21.59 7.69
CA LYS A 112 13.38 -22.65 7.24
C LYS A 112 13.46 -22.95 5.74
N LYS A 113 14.34 -22.25 4.99
CA LYS A 113 14.59 -22.48 3.56
C LYS A 113 13.30 -22.40 2.71
N PRO A 114 12.59 -21.25 2.71
CA PRO A 114 11.43 -21.02 1.86
C PRO A 114 11.79 -21.15 0.37
N HIS A 115 10.82 -21.46 -0.49
CA HIS A 115 11.02 -21.52 -1.93
C HIS A 115 11.01 -20.12 -2.56
N VAL A 116 10.15 -19.23 -2.05
CA VAL A 116 10.00 -17.86 -2.58
C VAL A 116 10.27 -16.85 -1.46
N ILE A 117 11.06 -15.83 -1.77
CA ILE A 117 11.25 -14.66 -0.90
C ILE A 117 10.53 -13.48 -1.52
N VAL A 118 9.68 -12.81 -0.76
CA VAL A 118 9.06 -11.54 -1.16
C VAL A 118 9.56 -10.44 -0.23
N CYS A 119 10.08 -9.36 -0.79
CA CYS A 119 10.90 -8.44 0.00
C CYS A 119 10.85 -6.97 -0.43
N THR A 120 11.21 -6.10 0.51
CA THR A 120 11.65 -4.73 0.20
C THR A 120 13.17 -4.71 0.04
N PRO A 121 13.75 -3.95 -0.92
CA PRO A 121 15.18 -4.00 -1.23
C PRO A 121 16.10 -3.79 -0.03
N GLY A 122 15.89 -2.73 0.77
CA GLY A 122 16.75 -2.44 1.92
C GLY A 122 16.80 -3.57 2.94
N ARG A 123 15.64 -4.17 3.28
CA ARG A 123 15.63 -5.31 4.22
C ARG A 123 16.29 -6.56 3.64
N LEU A 124 16.20 -6.79 2.33
CA LEU A 124 16.93 -7.90 1.71
C LEU A 124 18.44 -7.70 1.82
N VAL A 125 18.93 -6.48 1.55
CA VAL A 125 20.34 -6.12 1.73
C VAL A 125 20.78 -6.34 3.18
N ASP A 126 20.00 -5.86 4.16
CA ASP A 126 20.28 -6.08 5.59
C ASP A 126 20.49 -7.58 5.89
N HIS A 127 19.64 -8.46 5.35
CA HIS A 127 19.75 -9.90 5.55
C HIS A 127 20.95 -10.52 4.83
N LEU A 128 21.24 -10.10 3.59
CA LEU A 128 22.39 -10.59 2.83
C LEU A 128 23.72 -10.25 3.53
N GLU A 129 23.80 -9.09 4.17
CA GLU A 129 25.01 -8.64 4.87
C GLU A 129 25.13 -9.21 6.29
N ASN A 130 24.01 -9.28 7.04
CA ASN A 130 24.07 -9.53 8.48
C ASN A 130 23.50 -10.88 8.93
N THR A 131 22.81 -11.63 8.06
CA THR A 131 22.23 -12.94 8.44
C THR A 131 23.16 -14.07 8.06
N LYS A 132 23.80 -14.66 9.07
CA LYS A 132 24.75 -15.76 8.89
C LYS A 132 24.13 -16.93 8.12
N GLY A 133 24.79 -17.33 7.03
CA GLY A 133 24.38 -18.47 6.20
C GLY A 133 23.28 -18.17 5.18
N PHE A 134 22.68 -16.97 5.19
CA PHE A 134 21.73 -16.56 4.16
C PHE A 134 22.46 -16.06 2.91
N ASN A 135 22.07 -16.56 1.74
CA ASN A 135 22.56 -16.12 0.44
C ASN A 135 21.59 -16.53 -0.67
N LEU A 136 21.77 -15.95 -1.85
CA LEU A 136 20.92 -16.17 -3.02
C LEU A 136 21.71 -16.75 -4.21
N LYS A 137 22.80 -17.50 -3.97
CA LYS A 137 23.71 -18.01 -5.01
C LYS A 137 23.09 -19.00 -5.99
N HIS A 138 21.91 -19.54 -5.69
CA HIS A 138 21.19 -20.51 -6.53
C HIS A 138 19.82 -19.98 -7.00
N LEU A 139 19.62 -18.66 -6.88
CA LEU A 139 18.39 -18.00 -7.32
C LEU A 139 18.16 -18.22 -8.82
N LYS A 140 16.96 -18.68 -9.19
CA LYS A 140 16.56 -18.88 -10.59
C LYS A 140 15.69 -17.77 -11.14
N TYR A 141 14.96 -17.07 -10.26
CA TYR A 141 14.06 -16.01 -10.65
C TYR A 141 14.28 -14.74 -9.83
N LEU A 142 14.45 -13.60 -10.52
CA LEU A 142 14.35 -12.28 -9.94
C LEU A 142 13.13 -11.55 -10.52
N ILE A 143 12.30 -10.99 -9.64
CA ILE A 143 11.14 -10.20 -10.05
C ILE A 143 11.25 -8.82 -9.42
N LEU A 144 11.04 -7.80 -10.25
CA LEU A 144 10.99 -6.40 -9.86
C LEU A 144 9.56 -5.91 -10.13
N ASP A 145 8.69 -5.97 -9.11
CA ASP A 145 7.30 -5.51 -9.24
C ASP A 145 7.17 -4.03 -8.83
N GLU A 146 6.31 -3.30 -9.54
CA GLU A 146 6.23 -1.84 -9.49
C GLU A 146 7.62 -1.17 -9.59
N ALA A 147 8.42 -1.57 -10.58
CA ALA A 147 9.83 -1.14 -10.75
C ALA A 147 10.02 0.37 -10.81
N ASP A 148 9.07 1.09 -11.40
CA ASP A 148 9.02 2.54 -11.42
C ASP A 148 8.92 3.13 -10.01
N ARG A 149 8.23 2.47 -9.08
CA ARG A 149 8.12 2.91 -7.69
C ARG A 149 9.32 2.51 -6.85
N LEU A 150 9.92 1.35 -7.11
CA LEU A 150 11.18 0.96 -6.49
C LEU A 150 12.23 2.08 -6.66
N LEU A 151 12.30 2.67 -7.85
CA LEU A 151 13.25 3.72 -8.20
C LEU A 151 12.81 5.14 -7.79
N ASP A 152 11.52 5.38 -7.58
CA ASP A 152 11.01 6.65 -7.04
C ASP A 152 11.27 6.76 -5.52
N LEU A 153 11.24 5.64 -4.81
CA LEU A 153 11.56 5.54 -3.38
C LEU A 153 13.08 5.44 -3.13
N ASP A 154 13.88 5.65 -4.18
CA ASP A 154 15.33 5.68 -4.16
C ASP A 154 16.02 4.37 -3.75
N PHE A 155 15.36 3.21 -3.97
CA PHE A 155 15.97 1.90 -3.70
C PHE A 155 17.01 1.46 -4.76
N GLY A 156 17.48 2.39 -5.61
CA GLY A 156 18.37 2.05 -6.72
C GLY A 156 19.67 1.41 -6.24
N ASP A 157 20.29 1.99 -5.21
CA ASP A 157 21.56 1.53 -4.66
C ASP A 157 21.42 0.14 -4.01
N GLU A 158 20.32 -0.11 -3.29
CA GLU A 158 20.03 -1.42 -2.70
C GLU A 158 19.83 -2.49 -3.77
N ILE A 159 19.10 -2.18 -4.84
CA ILE A 159 18.89 -3.11 -5.95
C ILE A 159 20.23 -3.43 -6.61
N ASP A 160 21.08 -2.44 -6.86
CA ASP A 160 22.40 -2.64 -7.44
C ASP A 160 23.31 -3.52 -6.56
N LYS A 161 23.23 -3.36 -5.23
CA LYS A 161 23.92 -4.27 -4.29
C LYS A 161 23.44 -5.71 -4.42
N VAL A 162 22.13 -5.93 -4.54
CA VAL A 162 21.59 -7.28 -4.71
C VAL A 162 22.00 -7.88 -6.04
N LEU A 163 21.90 -7.13 -7.14
CA LEU A 163 22.28 -7.57 -8.48
C LEU A 163 23.75 -8.03 -8.57
N LYS A 164 24.64 -7.50 -7.72
CA LYS A 164 26.05 -7.90 -7.64
C LYS A 164 26.27 -9.26 -6.97
N VAL A 165 25.37 -9.72 -6.11
CA VAL A 165 25.56 -10.94 -5.30
C VAL A 165 24.70 -12.13 -5.75
N ILE A 166 23.69 -11.89 -6.59
CA ILE A 166 22.86 -12.95 -7.18
C ILE A 166 23.45 -13.48 -8.51
N PRO A 167 23.10 -14.71 -8.94
CA PRO A 167 23.56 -15.28 -10.20
C PRO A 167 23.17 -14.46 -11.41
N ARG A 168 24.05 -14.40 -12.44
CA ARG A 168 23.72 -13.83 -13.75
C ARG A 168 22.84 -14.74 -14.59
N ASP A 169 23.05 -16.06 -14.47
CA ASP A 169 22.22 -17.07 -15.12
C ASP A 169 20.94 -17.29 -14.30
N ARG A 170 19.92 -16.49 -14.61
CA ARG A 170 18.59 -16.48 -13.97
C ARG A 170 17.59 -15.85 -14.95
N HIS A 171 16.32 -16.10 -14.73
CA HIS A 171 15.24 -15.36 -15.39
C HIS A 171 14.90 -14.10 -14.59
N THR A 172 14.78 -12.96 -15.27
CA THR A 172 14.39 -11.70 -14.65
C THR A 172 13.11 -11.15 -15.28
N TYR A 173 12.14 -10.84 -14.42
CA TYR A 173 10.88 -10.21 -14.81
C TYR A 173 10.76 -8.82 -14.19
N LEU A 174 10.59 -7.80 -15.03
CA LEU A 174 10.36 -6.43 -14.61
C LEU A 174 8.92 -6.04 -14.94
N PHE A 175 8.14 -5.74 -13.90
CA PHE A 175 6.76 -5.29 -14.04
C PHE A 175 6.62 -3.86 -13.57
N SER A 176 6.01 -3.01 -14.40
CA SER A 176 5.85 -1.60 -14.09
C SER A 176 4.58 -1.02 -14.71
N ALA A 177 4.10 0.09 -14.14
CA ALA A 177 3.04 0.86 -14.76
C ALA A 177 3.58 1.81 -15.84
N THR A 178 4.82 2.28 -15.73
CA THR A 178 5.39 3.31 -16.61
C THR A 178 6.86 3.04 -16.94
N MET A 179 7.27 3.38 -18.17
CA MET A 179 8.69 3.38 -18.56
C MET A 179 9.28 4.77 -18.34
N THR A 180 9.99 4.95 -17.22
CA THR A 180 10.81 6.14 -16.96
C THR A 180 12.26 5.87 -17.35
N ASN A 181 13.06 6.94 -17.52
CA ASN A 181 14.50 6.80 -17.79
C ASN A 181 15.24 5.99 -16.70
N LYS A 182 14.78 6.07 -15.45
CA LYS A 182 15.33 5.25 -14.36
C LYS A 182 15.00 3.77 -14.58
N VAL A 183 13.76 3.44 -14.96
CA VAL A 183 13.33 2.06 -15.25
C VAL A 183 14.10 1.49 -16.44
N GLU A 184 14.35 2.29 -17.49
CA GLU A 184 15.17 1.86 -18.63
C GLU A 184 16.61 1.52 -18.24
N LYS A 185 17.21 2.29 -17.31
CA LYS A 185 18.54 1.97 -16.78
C LYS A 185 18.52 0.67 -15.99
N LEU A 186 17.53 0.49 -15.11
CA LEU A 186 17.35 -0.74 -14.34
C LEU A 186 17.13 -1.95 -15.25
N GLN A 187 16.37 -1.78 -16.34
CA GLN A 187 16.18 -2.82 -17.35
C GLN A 187 17.53 -3.28 -17.91
N ARG A 188 18.37 -2.35 -18.36
CA ARG A 188 19.69 -2.68 -18.94
C ARG A 188 20.63 -3.35 -17.95
N ALA A 189 20.49 -3.04 -16.66
CA ALA A 189 21.32 -3.62 -15.61
C ALA A 189 20.86 -5.02 -15.16
N SER A 190 19.57 -5.33 -15.28
CA SER A 190 18.98 -6.52 -14.65
C SER A 190 18.47 -7.60 -15.59
N LEU A 191 18.17 -7.29 -16.86
CA LEU A 191 17.59 -8.24 -17.83
C LEU A 191 18.51 -8.55 -19.00
N VAL A 192 18.35 -9.74 -19.60
CA VAL A 192 19.06 -10.21 -20.79
C VAL A 192 18.09 -10.48 -21.93
N ASN A 193 18.21 -9.69 -23.01
CA ASN A 193 17.40 -9.80 -24.23
C ASN A 193 15.87 -9.97 -23.98
N PRO A 194 15.25 -9.08 -23.17
CA PRO A 194 13.89 -9.25 -22.68
C PRO A 194 12.83 -9.02 -23.75
N VAL A 195 11.71 -9.71 -23.63
CA VAL A 195 10.49 -9.44 -24.42
C VAL A 195 9.67 -8.37 -23.72
N LYS A 196 9.40 -7.26 -24.42
CA LYS A 196 8.55 -6.17 -23.93
C LYS A 196 7.09 -6.46 -24.27
N ILE A 197 6.25 -6.49 -23.24
CA ILE A 197 4.81 -6.73 -23.33
C ILE A 197 4.09 -5.50 -22.78
N GLU A 198 3.35 -4.82 -23.65
CA GLU A 198 2.63 -3.58 -23.32
C GLU A 198 1.14 -3.80 -23.55
N VAL A 199 0.36 -3.58 -22.49
CA VAL A 199 -1.09 -3.84 -22.45
C VAL A 199 -1.89 -2.54 -22.29
N ALA A 200 -1.23 -1.43 -21.98
CA ALA A 200 -1.85 -0.11 -21.91
C ALA A 200 -1.03 0.91 -22.70
N THR A 201 -1.69 1.79 -23.44
CA THR A 201 -1.09 3.00 -23.99
C THR A 201 -0.61 3.89 -22.85
N LYS A 202 0.55 4.55 -23.03
CA LYS A 202 1.15 5.47 -22.06
C LYS A 202 0.09 6.35 -21.41
N TYR A 203 -0.04 6.23 -20.10
CA TYR A 203 -0.91 7.06 -19.25
C TYR A 203 -2.44 6.97 -19.49
N SER A 204 -2.96 5.84 -20.01
CA SER A 204 -4.41 5.67 -20.13
C SER A 204 -5.07 5.14 -18.85
N THR A 205 -6.27 5.64 -18.57
CA THR A 205 -7.21 5.06 -17.59
C THR A 205 -8.07 3.98 -18.25
N VAL A 206 -8.69 3.09 -17.47
CA VAL A 206 -9.69 2.13 -18.01
C VAL A 206 -10.91 2.87 -18.59
N ASP A 207 -11.47 2.34 -19.69
CA ASP A 207 -12.61 2.94 -20.39
C ASP A 207 -13.87 3.02 -19.51
N THR A 208 -14.02 2.09 -18.56
CA THR A 208 -15.14 2.04 -17.62
C THR A 208 -15.04 3.05 -16.47
N LEU A 209 -13.97 3.85 -16.42
CA LEU A 209 -13.76 4.89 -15.40
C LEU A 209 -14.35 6.24 -15.86
N LEU A 210 -15.40 6.66 -15.15
CA LEU A 210 -15.95 8.01 -15.26
C LEU A 210 -15.09 8.99 -14.45
N GLN A 211 -14.55 10.01 -15.11
CA GLN A 211 -13.59 10.95 -14.53
C GLN A 211 -14.19 12.33 -14.51
N TYR A 212 -14.33 12.88 -13.31
CA TYR A 212 -14.92 14.19 -13.08
C TYR A 212 -13.98 15.13 -12.33
N TYR A 213 -14.23 16.43 -12.46
CA TYR A 213 -13.68 17.43 -11.56
C TYR A 213 -14.79 18.22 -10.84
N LEU A 214 -14.44 18.82 -9.71
CA LEU A 214 -15.27 19.81 -9.03
C LEU A 214 -14.45 21.07 -8.81
N PHE A 215 -14.86 22.17 -9.43
CA PHE A 215 -14.19 23.46 -9.29
C PHE A 215 -14.93 24.37 -8.30
N PHE A 216 -14.24 24.78 -7.24
CA PHE A 216 -14.80 25.63 -6.19
C PHE A 216 -13.72 26.41 -5.43
N PRO A 217 -14.07 27.51 -4.73
CA PRO A 217 -13.12 28.25 -3.91
C PRO A 217 -12.54 27.42 -2.76
N PHE A 218 -11.22 27.49 -2.55
CA PHE A 218 -10.50 26.73 -1.52
C PHE A 218 -11.14 26.76 -0.12
N LYS A 219 -11.73 27.89 0.29
CA LYS A 219 -12.35 28.05 1.61
C LYS A 219 -13.55 27.12 1.87
N TYR A 220 -14.13 26.52 0.83
CA TYR A 220 -15.27 25.62 0.92
C TYR A 220 -14.87 24.14 0.78
N LYS A 221 -13.58 23.82 0.69
CA LYS A 221 -13.08 22.50 0.31
C LYS A 221 -13.58 21.36 1.22
N GLU A 222 -13.55 21.56 2.53
CA GLU A 222 -14.11 20.59 3.49
C GLU A 222 -15.63 20.43 3.34
N CYS A 223 -16.33 21.50 2.98
CA CYS A 223 -17.78 21.50 2.80
C CYS A 223 -18.19 20.69 1.58
N TYR A 224 -17.51 20.90 0.45
CA TYR A 224 -17.68 20.09 -0.76
C TYR A 224 -17.36 18.61 -0.53
N LEU A 225 -16.36 18.29 0.31
CA LEU A 225 -16.07 16.90 0.67
C LEU A 225 -17.24 16.26 1.41
N ALA A 226 -17.73 16.91 2.46
CA ALA A 226 -18.84 16.39 3.26
C ALA A 226 -20.12 16.25 2.44
N TYR A 227 -20.43 17.24 1.60
CA TYR A 227 -21.58 17.20 0.71
C TYR A 227 -21.47 16.06 -0.30
N LEU A 228 -20.34 15.93 -1.01
CA LEU A 228 -20.16 14.87 -2.00
C LEU A 228 -20.22 13.48 -1.36
N LEU A 229 -19.64 13.29 -0.17
CA LEU A 229 -19.74 12.01 0.54
C LEU A 229 -21.17 11.70 1.02
N ASN A 230 -21.99 12.72 1.26
CA ASN A 230 -23.42 12.54 1.56
C ASN A 230 -24.20 12.10 0.31
N GLU A 231 -23.96 12.73 -0.84
CA GLU A 231 -24.57 12.34 -2.12
C GLU A 231 -24.17 10.92 -2.55
N LEU A 232 -22.94 10.53 -2.21
CA LEU A 232 -22.40 9.20 -2.50
C LEU A 232 -22.62 8.20 -1.35
N ALA A 233 -23.58 8.47 -0.45
CA ALA A 233 -23.87 7.59 0.67
C ALA A 233 -24.12 6.13 0.20
N GLY A 234 -23.54 5.18 0.91
CA GLY A 234 -23.60 3.75 0.58
C GLY A 234 -22.50 3.28 -0.38
N GLN A 235 -21.76 4.18 -1.04
CA GLN A 235 -20.64 3.82 -1.92
C GLN A 235 -19.33 3.74 -1.14
N THR A 236 -18.53 2.71 -1.41
CA THR A 236 -17.17 2.60 -0.86
C THR A 236 -16.27 3.64 -1.51
N THR A 237 -15.63 4.48 -0.69
CA THR A 237 -14.90 5.64 -1.17
C THR A 237 -13.49 5.71 -0.59
N ILE A 238 -12.51 5.98 -1.45
CA ILE A 238 -11.16 6.37 -1.01
C ILE A 238 -10.95 7.86 -1.28
N VAL A 239 -10.45 8.59 -0.29
CA VAL A 239 -10.14 10.02 -0.37
C VAL A 239 -8.64 10.21 -0.25
N PHE A 240 -8.02 10.74 -1.30
CA PHE A 240 -6.59 10.98 -1.36
C PHE A 240 -6.23 12.42 -0.96
N THR A 241 -5.33 12.53 0.02
CA THR A 241 -4.81 13.80 0.55
C THR A 241 -3.29 13.82 0.49
N THR A 242 -2.68 15.00 0.41
CA THR A 242 -1.22 15.11 0.30
C THR A 242 -0.51 14.85 1.63
N THR A 243 -1.03 15.32 2.77
CA THR A 243 -0.32 15.26 4.06
C THR A 243 -1.03 14.39 5.10
N CYS A 244 -0.26 13.75 5.97
CA CYS A 244 -0.79 12.92 7.07
C CYS A 244 -1.71 13.71 8.01
N LEU A 245 -1.35 14.98 8.27
CA LEU A 245 -2.13 15.88 9.13
C LEU A 245 -3.51 16.16 8.53
N VAL A 246 -3.58 16.43 7.21
CA VAL A 246 -4.87 16.62 6.52
C VAL A 246 -5.68 15.32 6.56
N SER A 247 -5.07 14.16 6.28
CA SER A 247 -5.78 12.87 6.37
C SER A 247 -6.41 12.66 7.74
N GLN A 248 -5.67 12.96 8.82
CA GLN A 248 -6.15 12.83 10.19
C GLN A 248 -7.26 13.85 10.51
N LYS A 249 -7.06 15.14 10.17
CA LYS A 249 -8.06 16.21 10.35
C LYS A 249 -9.37 15.86 9.68
N LEU A 250 -9.33 15.48 8.40
CA LEU A 250 -10.54 15.13 7.64
C LEU A 250 -11.24 13.89 8.24
N THR A 251 -10.47 12.90 8.71
CA THR A 251 -11.06 11.70 9.32
C THR A 251 -11.83 12.05 10.60
N LEU A 252 -11.27 12.91 11.46
CA LEU A 252 -11.94 13.34 12.68
C LEU A 252 -13.16 14.21 12.38
N MET A 253 -13.01 15.17 11.45
CA MET A 253 -14.11 16.03 11.02
C MET A 253 -15.28 15.22 10.47
N LEU A 254 -15.01 14.28 9.55
CA LEU A 254 -16.06 13.42 8.99
C LEU A 254 -16.70 12.54 10.06
N ARG A 255 -15.94 12.02 11.04
CA ARG A 255 -16.51 11.27 12.17
C ARG A 255 -17.42 12.13 13.06
N ASN A 256 -17.03 13.37 13.34
CA ASN A 256 -17.85 14.31 14.10
C ASN A 256 -19.15 14.67 13.34
N LEU A 257 -19.14 14.59 12.01
CA LEU A 257 -20.33 14.73 11.15
C LEU A 257 -21.14 13.42 11.02
N GLY A 258 -20.70 12.32 11.62
CA GLY A 258 -21.40 11.02 11.60
C GLY A 258 -20.95 10.05 10.51
N PHE A 259 -19.99 10.41 9.65
CA PHE A 259 -19.50 9.54 8.59
C PHE A 259 -18.62 8.40 9.14
N GLN A 260 -18.69 7.25 8.48
CA GLN A 260 -17.90 6.07 8.78
C GLN A 260 -16.49 6.13 8.17
N ALA A 261 -15.70 7.13 8.56
CA ALA A 261 -14.34 7.34 8.04
C ALA A 261 -13.25 6.62 8.84
N VAL A 262 -12.20 6.17 8.16
CA VAL A 262 -10.95 5.66 8.74
C VAL A 262 -9.74 6.24 8.01
N CYS A 263 -8.65 6.45 8.73
CA CYS A 263 -7.43 7.04 8.19
C CYS A 263 -6.33 6.00 7.96
N LEU A 264 -5.54 6.21 6.91
CA LEU A 264 -4.39 5.39 6.56
C LEU A 264 -3.26 6.29 6.03
N HIS A 265 -2.28 6.60 6.88
CA HIS A 265 -1.13 7.44 6.52
C HIS A 265 0.20 6.84 7.03
N GLY A 266 1.34 7.37 6.58
CA GLY A 266 2.68 6.82 6.86
C GLY A 266 3.10 6.88 8.33
N GLN A 267 2.61 7.87 9.10
CA GLN A 267 2.90 8.00 10.53
C GLN A 267 2.12 7.04 11.46
N LEU A 268 1.22 6.19 10.92
CA LEU A 268 0.55 5.17 11.72
C LEU A 268 1.49 3.98 11.95
N SER A 269 1.45 3.40 13.15
CA SER A 269 2.11 2.11 13.39
C SER A 269 1.52 1.02 12.48
N GLN A 270 2.32 0.00 12.16
CA GLN A 270 1.90 -1.06 11.24
C GLN A 270 0.62 -1.76 11.69
N THR A 271 0.50 -2.06 12.99
CA THR A 271 -0.72 -2.65 13.57
C THR A 271 -1.95 -1.77 13.34
N LYS A 272 -1.81 -0.44 13.44
CA LYS A 272 -2.90 0.52 13.17
C LYS A 272 -3.23 0.59 11.68
N ARG A 273 -2.23 0.53 10.79
CA ARG A 273 -2.43 0.49 9.33
C ARG A 273 -3.23 -0.75 8.93
N ILE A 274 -2.83 -1.93 9.41
CA ILE A 274 -3.53 -3.20 9.17
C ILE A 274 -4.95 -3.15 9.76
N GLY A 275 -5.11 -2.67 10.99
CA GLY A 275 -6.42 -2.53 11.61
C GLY A 275 -7.36 -1.56 10.87
N ALA A 276 -6.83 -0.46 10.32
CA ALA A 276 -7.57 0.48 9.49
C ALA A 276 -8.02 -0.17 8.18
N LEU A 277 -7.11 -0.88 7.50
CA LEU A 277 -7.41 -1.62 6.27
C LEU A 277 -8.47 -2.69 6.51
N ASN A 278 -8.36 -3.48 7.58
CA ASN A 278 -9.32 -4.53 7.89
C ASN A 278 -10.73 -3.98 8.15
N LYS A 279 -10.84 -2.83 8.85
CA LYS A 279 -12.13 -2.14 9.04
C LYS A 279 -12.73 -1.65 7.72
N PHE A 280 -11.90 -1.26 6.76
CA PHE A 280 -12.35 -0.85 5.44
C PHE A 280 -12.77 -2.08 4.61
N LYS A 281 -11.93 -3.11 4.55
CA LYS A 281 -12.18 -4.39 3.85
C LYS A 281 -13.45 -5.08 4.33
N SER A 282 -13.75 -5.05 5.63
CA SER A 282 -14.94 -5.66 6.20
C SER A 282 -16.23 -4.86 5.98
N GLY A 283 -16.14 -3.65 5.42
CA GLY A 283 -17.29 -2.75 5.29
C GLY A 283 -17.69 -2.04 6.59
N SER A 284 -16.97 -2.25 7.70
CA SER A 284 -17.21 -1.51 8.96
C SER A 284 -16.99 0.00 8.82
N ARG A 285 -16.16 0.41 7.86
CA ARG A 285 -15.90 1.80 7.47
C ARG A 285 -15.97 1.89 5.95
N SER A 286 -16.90 2.68 5.42
CA SER A 286 -17.08 2.86 3.97
C SER A 286 -16.17 3.91 3.35
N ILE A 287 -15.52 4.75 4.17
CA ILE A 287 -14.67 5.86 3.71
C ILE A 287 -13.25 5.69 4.23
N LEU A 288 -12.27 5.56 3.33
CA LEU A 288 -10.84 5.48 3.63
C LEU A 288 -10.15 6.77 3.21
N ILE A 289 -9.57 7.51 4.16
CA ILE A 289 -8.78 8.71 3.88
C ILE A 289 -7.30 8.36 3.95
N ALA A 290 -6.58 8.54 2.85
CA ALA A 290 -5.20 8.10 2.74
C ALA A 290 -4.28 9.11 2.07
N THR A 291 -2.99 9.03 2.39
CA THR A 291 -1.93 9.63 1.57
C THR A 291 -1.47 8.65 0.50
N ASP A 292 -0.86 9.16 -0.58
CA ASP A 292 -0.32 8.33 -1.65
C ASP A 292 0.62 7.25 -1.12
N VAL A 293 1.63 7.67 -0.34
CA VAL A 293 2.63 6.79 0.27
C VAL A 293 1.96 5.68 1.09
N ALA A 294 0.87 6.01 1.78
CA ALA A 294 0.23 5.07 2.67
C ALA A 294 -0.70 4.09 1.97
N SER A 295 -1.33 4.48 0.85
CA SER A 295 -2.17 3.59 0.04
C SER A 295 -1.38 2.70 -0.93
N ARG A 296 -0.12 3.08 -1.21
CA ARG A 296 0.75 2.37 -2.15
C ARG A 296 1.09 1.00 -1.61
N GLY A 297 0.90 0.01 -2.46
CA GLY A 297 1.10 -1.39 -2.15
C GLY A 297 0.17 -1.99 -1.08
N LEU A 298 -0.87 -1.28 -0.66
CA LEU A 298 -1.99 -1.93 0.02
C LEU A 298 -2.98 -2.45 -1.02
N ASP A 299 -3.40 -3.70 -0.86
CA ASP A 299 -4.50 -4.35 -1.56
C ASP A 299 -5.76 -3.79 -0.94
N ILE A 300 -6.03 -2.55 -1.32
CA ILE A 300 -7.30 -1.92 -1.07
C ILE A 300 -8.25 -2.54 -2.08
N PRO A 301 -9.36 -3.14 -1.62
CA PRO A 301 -10.36 -3.71 -2.52
C PRO A 301 -10.82 -2.63 -3.48
N SER A 302 -11.22 -3.03 -4.68
CA SER A 302 -11.71 -2.06 -5.66
C SER A 302 -12.93 -1.33 -5.07
N VAL A 303 -12.80 -0.01 -5.01
CA VAL A 303 -13.81 0.91 -4.46
C VAL A 303 -14.72 1.43 -5.55
N ASP A 304 -15.89 1.93 -5.17
CA ASP A 304 -16.86 2.52 -6.10
C ASP A 304 -16.42 3.92 -6.54
N VAL A 305 -15.84 4.70 -5.62
CA VAL A 305 -15.43 6.08 -5.85
C VAL A 305 -14.02 6.39 -5.34
N VAL A 306 -13.25 7.10 -6.17
CA VAL A 306 -11.98 7.75 -5.79
C VAL A 306 -12.18 9.25 -5.75
N ILE A 307 -11.88 9.89 -4.62
CA ILE A 307 -11.86 11.35 -4.49
C ILE A 307 -10.41 11.81 -4.37
N ASN A 308 -9.93 12.58 -5.32
CA ASN A 308 -8.67 13.33 -5.18
C ASN A 308 -9.00 14.63 -4.44
N TYR A 309 -8.92 14.61 -3.11
CA TYR A 309 -9.15 15.82 -2.30
C TYR A 309 -8.09 16.87 -2.62
N ASP A 310 -6.84 16.46 -2.75
CA ASP A 310 -5.77 17.31 -3.29
C ASP A 310 -5.41 16.85 -4.70
N VAL A 311 -5.27 17.79 -5.65
CA VAL A 311 -4.84 17.48 -7.02
C VAL A 311 -3.45 16.84 -6.97
N PRO A 312 -3.25 15.65 -7.58
CA PRO A 312 -1.93 15.02 -7.59
C PRO A 312 -0.93 15.86 -8.40
N GLN A 313 0.32 15.93 -7.93
CA GLN A 313 1.36 16.75 -8.58
C GLN A 313 1.96 16.08 -9.83
N SER A 314 1.64 14.80 -10.08
CA SER A 314 2.06 14.08 -11.26
C SER A 314 0.90 13.27 -11.86
N SER A 315 0.88 13.17 -13.19
CA SER A 315 -0.10 12.35 -13.92
C SER A 315 0.04 10.86 -13.59
N LYS A 316 1.25 10.43 -13.22
CA LYS A 316 1.53 9.08 -12.71
C LYS A 316 0.77 8.81 -11.40
N ASP A 317 0.79 9.75 -10.47
CA ASP A 317 0.05 9.63 -9.21
C ASP A 317 -1.45 9.66 -9.45
N TYR A 318 -1.93 10.50 -10.36
CA TYR A 318 -3.33 10.50 -10.77
C TYR A 318 -3.80 9.10 -11.19
N ILE A 319 -3.10 8.47 -12.14
CA ILE A 319 -3.44 7.13 -12.64
C ILE A 319 -3.42 6.09 -11.51
N HIS A 320 -2.43 6.16 -10.62
CA HIS A 320 -2.34 5.24 -9.49
C HIS A 320 -3.48 5.38 -8.48
N ARG A 321 -3.95 6.61 -8.27
CA ARG A 321 -5.09 6.91 -7.39
C ARG A 321 -6.39 6.43 -8.02
N VAL A 322 -6.68 6.83 -9.25
CA VAL A 322 -7.95 6.48 -9.91
C VAL A 322 -8.03 5.01 -10.30
N GLY A 323 -6.89 4.36 -10.52
CA GLY A 323 -6.80 2.90 -10.69
C GLY A 323 -7.15 2.08 -9.44
N ARG A 324 -7.66 2.70 -8.36
CA ARG A 324 -8.27 2.02 -7.19
C ARG A 324 -9.75 1.70 -7.40
N THR A 325 -10.40 2.34 -8.36
CA THR A 325 -11.76 2.03 -8.79
C THR A 325 -11.75 1.37 -10.18
N ALA A 326 -12.93 1.05 -10.71
CA ALA A 326 -13.13 0.50 -12.06
C ALA A 326 -12.26 -0.75 -12.39
N ARG A 327 -11.99 -1.61 -11.40
CA ARG A 327 -11.20 -2.83 -11.60
C ARG A 327 -12.06 -4.02 -12.03
N ALA A 328 -11.43 -4.98 -12.69
CA ALA A 328 -12.02 -6.28 -13.06
C ALA A 328 -13.35 -6.15 -13.85
N GLY A 329 -13.40 -5.21 -14.80
CA GLY A 329 -14.56 -4.99 -15.66
C GLY A 329 -15.71 -4.21 -15.02
N ARG A 330 -15.59 -3.77 -13.76
CA ARG A 330 -16.58 -2.90 -13.12
C ARG A 330 -16.41 -1.45 -13.58
N SER A 331 -17.51 -0.70 -13.60
CA SER A 331 -17.47 0.76 -13.71
C SER A 331 -17.08 1.40 -12.37
N GLY A 332 -16.50 2.58 -12.43
CA GLY A 332 -16.08 3.34 -11.26
C GLY A 332 -16.11 4.83 -11.52
N LYS A 333 -16.07 5.63 -10.45
CA LYS A 333 -16.03 7.10 -10.55
C LYS A 333 -14.77 7.64 -9.90
N SER A 334 -14.17 8.65 -10.50
CA SER A 334 -13.18 9.50 -9.83
C SER A 334 -13.61 10.95 -9.87
N VAL A 335 -13.51 11.66 -8.74
CA VAL A 335 -13.79 13.09 -8.64
C VAL A 335 -12.55 13.81 -8.13
N THR A 336 -12.05 14.77 -8.90
CA THR A 336 -10.89 15.59 -8.53
C THR A 336 -11.31 16.96 -8.07
N PHE A 337 -10.93 17.33 -6.85
CA PHE A 337 -11.23 18.65 -6.29
C PHE A 337 -10.21 19.65 -6.82
N VAL A 338 -10.70 20.69 -7.50
CA VAL A 338 -9.89 21.72 -8.13
C VAL A 338 -10.25 23.06 -7.51
N THR A 339 -9.27 23.75 -6.96
CA THR A 339 -9.44 25.13 -6.46
C THR A 339 -8.76 26.12 -7.38
N GLN A 340 -8.90 27.41 -7.09
CA GLN A 340 -8.24 28.48 -7.84
C GLN A 340 -6.70 28.32 -7.91
N TYR A 341 -6.09 27.54 -7.00
CA TYR A 341 -4.65 27.30 -6.97
C TYR A 341 -4.21 26.05 -7.72
N ASP A 342 -5.15 25.18 -8.13
CA ASP A 342 -4.85 23.85 -8.66
C ASP A 342 -5.00 23.75 -10.19
N VAL A 343 -5.51 24.80 -10.85
CA VAL A 343 -5.92 24.78 -12.26
C VAL A 343 -4.79 24.32 -13.19
N GLU A 344 -3.57 24.83 -12.99
CA GLU A 344 -2.42 24.45 -13.82
C GLU A 344 -2.06 22.97 -13.65
N TRP A 345 -2.00 22.47 -12.41
CA TRP A 345 -1.71 21.06 -12.12
C TRP A 345 -2.79 20.14 -12.70
N PHE A 346 -4.06 20.54 -12.58
CA PHE A 346 -5.18 19.81 -13.15
C PHE A 346 -5.09 19.73 -14.68
N GLN A 347 -4.80 20.85 -15.36
CA GLN A 347 -4.65 20.88 -16.82
C GLN A 347 -3.47 20.02 -17.30
N ARG A 348 -2.36 19.98 -16.54
CA ARG A 348 -1.23 19.07 -16.85
C ARG A 348 -1.63 17.60 -16.77
N ILE A 349 -2.51 17.24 -15.83
CA ILE A 349 -3.06 15.88 -15.75
C ILE A 349 -3.90 15.60 -17.00
N GLU A 350 -4.88 16.45 -17.32
CA GLU A 350 -5.74 16.28 -18.50
C GLU A 350 -4.93 16.12 -19.79
N ALA A 351 -3.89 16.94 -19.97
CA ALA A 351 -3.01 16.88 -21.12
C ALA A 351 -2.25 15.54 -21.18
N ALA A 352 -1.76 15.05 -20.05
CA ALA A 352 -0.99 13.81 -19.98
C ALA A 352 -1.83 12.54 -20.16
N ILE A 353 -3.12 12.58 -19.79
CA ILE A 353 -4.06 11.47 -20.02
C ILE A 353 -4.84 11.63 -21.33
N GLU A 354 -4.55 12.69 -22.10
CA GLU A 354 -5.20 13.04 -23.36
C GLU A 354 -6.75 13.07 -23.27
N LYS A 355 -7.28 13.50 -22.11
CA LYS A 355 -8.71 13.48 -21.81
C LYS A 355 -9.12 14.72 -21.03
N LYS A 356 -10.16 15.39 -21.53
CA LYS A 356 -10.90 16.42 -20.79
C LYS A 356 -11.87 15.75 -19.82
N MET A 357 -11.78 16.10 -18.54
CA MET A 357 -12.69 15.58 -17.53
C MET A 357 -13.97 16.40 -17.49
N ASP A 358 -15.10 15.74 -17.31
CA ASP A 358 -16.38 16.43 -17.19
C ASP A 358 -16.52 17.06 -15.80
N GLU A 359 -17.23 18.19 -15.69
CA GLU A 359 -17.60 18.70 -14.38
C GLU A 359 -18.56 17.70 -13.71
N PHE A 360 -18.34 17.38 -12.43
CA PHE A 360 -19.22 16.48 -11.71
C PHE A 360 -20.62 17.13 -11.63
N PRO A 361 -21.69 16.44 -12.04
CA PRO A 361 -23.02 17.02 -12.15
C PRO A 361 -23.66 17.18 -10.77
N LEU A 362 -23.27 18.23 -10.04
CA LEU A 362 -23.96 18.68 -8.83
C LEU A 362 -25.30 19.38 -9.14
N GLY A 363 -25.65 19.62 -10.40
CA GLY A 363 -26.87 20.31 -10.77
C GLY A 363 -26.98 21.73 -10.19
N LYS A 364 -28.19 22.13 -9.77
CA LYS A 364 -28.45 23.41 -9.08
C LYS A 364 -27.99 23.42 -7.61
N ASP A 365 -27.43 22.31 -7.12
CA ASP A 365 -27.18 22.08 -5.70
C ASP A 365 -25.87 22.68 -5.19
N LYS A 366 -25.14 23.48 -5.99
CA LYS A 366 -23.98 24.25 -5.48
C LYS A 366 -24.37 25.18 -4.33
N GLU A 367 -25.60 25.69 -4.32
CA GLU A 367 -26.15 26.47 -3.20
C GLU A 367 -26.40 25.59 -1.97
N ASN A 368 -26.85 24.34 -2.18
CA ASN A 368 -27.10 23.38 -1.11
C ASN A 368 -25.82 22.91 -0.41
N VAL A 369 -24.67 22.96 -1.09
CA VAL A 369 -23.36 22.72 -0.44
C VAL A 369 -23.17 23.67 0.74
N LEU A 370 -23.53 24.96 0.58
CA LEU A 370 -23.31 25.97 1.62
C LEU A 370 -24.18 25.76 2.86
N LEU A 371 -25.27 24.98 2.78
CA LEU A 371 -26.08 24.59 3.94
C LEU A 371 -25.29 23.75 4.95
N PHE A 372 -24.23 23.06 4.50
CA PHE A 372 -23.36 22.27 5.37
C PHE A 372 -22.29 23.13 6.06
N GLN A 373 -22.11 24.39 5.65
CA GLN A 373 -20.94 25.20 6.02
C GLN A 373 -20.78 25.35 7.53
N GLU A 374 -21.85 25.65 8.26
CA GLU A 374 -21.80 25.86 9.71
C GLU A 374 -21.41 24.57 10.44
N ARG A 375 -22.13 23.48 10.15
CA ARG A 375 -21.87 22.15 10.75
C ARG A 375 -20.47 21.64 10.45
N VAL A 376 -20.01 21.81 9.20
CA VAL A 376 -18.65 21.40 8.79
C VAL A 376 -17.59 22.25 9.47
N SER A 377 -17.81 23.56 9.61
CA SER A 377 -16.89 24.47 10.28
C SER A 377 -16.72 24.10 11.76
N GLU A 378 -17.82 23.77 12.44
CA GLU A 378 -17.75 23.33 13.84
C GLU A 378 -17.07 21.96 13.97
N ALA A 379 -17.38 20.99 13.10
CA ALA A 379 -16.70 19.70 13.08
C ALA A 379 -15.19 19.83 12.81
N CYS A 380 -14.79 20.76 11.94
CA CYS A 380 -13.38 21.12 11.72
C CYS A 380 -12.73 21.70 12.98
N ARG A 381 -13.43 22.58 13.71
CA ARG A 381 -12.94 23.16 14.96
C ARG A 381 -12.68 22.07 16.01
N ILE A 382 -13.64 21.17 16.21
CA ILE A 382 -13.52 20.03 17.12
C ILE A 382 -12.35 19.13 16.71
N ALA A 383 -12.23 18.79 15.42
CA ALA A 383 -11.12 17.97 14.91
C ALA A 383 -9.75 18.60 15.19
N ASN A 384 -9.61 19.91 15.01
CA ASN A 384 -8.36 20.62 15.31
C ASN A 384 -8.04 20.63 16.82
N MET A 385 -9.04 20.74 17.69
CA MET A 385 -8.85 20.65 19.14
C MET A 385 -8.33 19.26 19.54
N GLN A 386 -8.97 18.20 19.03
CA GLN A 386 -8.56 16.81 19.28
C GLN A 386 -7.12 16.54 18.84
N ILE A 387 -6.71 17.04 17.66
CA ILE A 387 -5.33 16.89 17.17
C ILE A 387 -4.34 17.60 18.11
N LYS A 388 -4.65 18.82 18.58
CA LYS A 388 -3.79 19.56 19.50
C LYS A 388 -3.63 18.81 20.84
N GLU A 389 -4.70 18.25 21.37
CA GLU A 389 -4.68 17.45 22.61
C GLU A 389 -3.84 16.17 22.46
N GLU A 390 -3.97 15.47 21.33
CA GLU A 390 -3.13 14.30 21.02
C GLU A 390 -1.63 14.65 20.90
N GLN A 391 -1.30 15.80 20.32
CA GLN A 391 0.08 16.26 20.19
C GLN A 391 0.67 16.66 21.56
N GLN A 392 -0.10 17.37 22.39
CA GLN A 392 0.34 17.76 23.74
C GLN A 392 0.52 16.55 24.67
N SER A 393 -0.36 15.56 24.60
CA SER A 393 -0.24 14.33 25.41
C SER A 393 0.97 13.48 25.01
N LYS A 394 1.31 13.41 23.72
CA LYS A 394 2.56 12.80 23.25
C LYS A 394 3.79 13.58 23.71
N GLY A 395 3.76 14.91 23.66
CA GLY A 395 4.86 15.76 24.15
C GLY A 395 5.09 15.61 25.66
N LYS A 396 4.03 15.52 26.47
CA LYS A 396 4.12 15.25 27.92
C LYS A 396 4.65 13.84 28.23
N ARG A 397 4.29 12.83 27.44
CA ARG A 397 4.84 11.46 27.58
C ARG A 397 6.31 11.40 27.18
N SER A 398 6.72 12.13 26.13
CA SER A 398 8.12 12.22 25.72
C SER A 398 8.98 12.92 26.79
N ARG A 399 8.50 14.02 27.39
CA ARG A 399 9.21 14.70 28.49
C ARG A 399 9.32 13.86 29.76
N LYS A 400 8.30 13.07 30.09
CA LYS A 400 8.37 12.12 31.23
C LYS A 400 9.33 10.94 31.00
N LEU A 401 9.69 10.65 29.76
CA LEU A 401 10.71 9.64 29.43
C LEU A 401 12.11 10.25 29.42
N ASP A 402 12.23 11.55 29.13
CA ASP A 402 13.50 12.30 29.17
C ASP A 402 13.91 12.70 30.61
N ASP A 403 12.95 13.08 31.47
CA ASP A 403 13.19 13.39 32.89
C ASP A 403 13.39 12.13 33.77
N GLY A 404 13.58 10.96 33.16
CA GLY A 404 13.69 9.65 33.84
C GLY A 404 15.12 9.14 34.07
N ASP A 405 16.14 9.75 33.46
CA ASP A 405 17.51 9.23 33.42
C ASP A 405 18.55 10.12 34.13
N ASP A 406 18.16 10.84 35.20
CA ASP A 406 19.09 11.72 35.95
C ASP A 406 19.02 11.55 37.49
N ILE A 407 18.98 10.32 38.02
CA ILE A 407 19.35 10.06 39.43
C ILE A 407 20.11 8.72 39.59
N GLU A 408 21.41 8.74 39.28
CA GLU A 408 22.49 7.98 39.95
C GLU A 408 23.51 9.07 40.35
N GLU A 409 23.95 9.29 41.59
CA GLU A 409 24.58 8.41 42.57
C GLU A 409 24.61 9.12 43.94
N SER A 410 24.36 8.40 45.04
CA SER A 410 25.22 8.49 46.24
C SER A 410 24.81 7.46 47.31
N GLY A 411 25.58 6.38 47.38
CA GLY A 411 26.10 5.83 48.64
C GLY A 411 25.23 4.88 49.48
N GLY A 412 25.62 3.59 49.49
CA GLY A 412 25.63 2.78 50.73
C GLY A 412 24.56 1.68 50.88
N ILE A 413 25.00 0.43 50.80
CA ILE A 413 24.29 -0.81 51.19
C ILE A 413 24.79 -1.22 52.61
N PRO A 414 24.16 -2.10 53.43
CA PRO A 414 22.75 -2.51 53.64
C PRO A 414 22.31 -2.45 55.13
N GLY A 415 21.01 -2.58 55.46
CA GLY A 415 20.64 -2.99 56.82
C GLY A 415 19.17 -2.99 57.25
N ASN A 416 18.60 -4.20 57.35
CA ASN A 416 17.77 -4.72 58.46
C ASN A 416 16.39 -4.14 58.84
N ARG A 417 15.39 -5.05 58.81
CA ARG A 417 14.33 -5.33 59.81
C ARG A 417 13.23 -4.29 60.19
N LYS A 418 11.99 -4.72 59.88
CA LYS A 418 10.79 -4.88 60.75
C LYS A 418 10.18 -3.67 61.52
N ARG A 419 8.87 -3.44 61.28
CA ARG A 419 7.69 -3.35 62.21
C ARG A 419 6.69 -2.28 61.70
N PHE A 420 5.44 -2.62 61.37
CA PHE A 420 4.25 -2.95 62.18
C PHE A 420 3.47 -1.75 62.78
N GLY A 421 2.16 -1.74 62.48
CA GLY A 421 1.07 -1.18 63.30
C GLY A 421 0.50 0.14 62.74
N LYS A 422 -0.81 0.44 62.77
CA LYS A 422 -2.07 -0.13 63.30
C LYS A 422 -3.16 0.75 62.63
N SER A 423 -4.35 0.29 62.24
CA SER A 423 -5.56 0.06 63.06
C SER A 423 -6.71 -0.26 62.06
N GLY A 424 -7.76 -1.05 62.31
CA GLY A 424 -8.24 -1.70 63.51
C GLY A 424 -9.62 -1.20 63.95
N ASN A 425 -10.71 -1.62 63.29
CA ASN A 425 -11.96 -2.17 63.89
C ASN A 425 -13.09 -2.27 62.83
N ARG A 426 -13.66 -3.46 62.53
CA ARG A 426 -14.71 -4.22 63.28
C ARG A 426 -16.04 -3.44 63.31
N LYS A 427 -17.21 -4.02 62.98
CA LYS A 427 -17.71 -5.34 63.42
C LYS A 427 -18.93 -5.78 62.58
N LYS A 428 -19.00 -7.09 62.36
CA LYS A 428 -20.20 -7.89 62.04
C LYS A 428 -21.23 -7.86 63.17
N SER A 429 -22.49 -8.06 62.82
CA SER A 429 -23.47 -9.01 63.42
C SER A 429 -24.86 -8.63 62.95
N LYS A 430 -25.85 -9.49 62.73
CA LYS A 430 -26.06 -10.94 62.82
C LYS A 430 -27.53 -11.12 62.37
N LYS A 431 -27.84 -12.11 61.55
CA LYS A 431 -28.56 -13.31 61.96
C LYS A 431 -28.52 -14.32 60.84
#